data_AF-A0A2Z2H683-F1
#
_entry.id   AF-A0A2Z2H683-F1
#
_cell.length_a   1.000
_cell.length_b   1.000
_cell.length_c   1.000
_cell.angle_alpha   90.00
_cell.angle_beta   90.00
_cell.angle_gamma   90.00
#
_symmetry.space_group_name_H-M   'P 1'
#
loop_
_entity.id
_entity.type
_entity.pdbx_description
1 polymer ?
#
loop_
_entity_poly.entity_id
_entity_poly.type
_entity_poly.pdbx_seq_one_letter_code
_entity_poly.pdbx_strand_id
1 'polypeptide(L)'
;MTEQVDGLWQQRLSDFRDAVACEPMPGCGATAVVSADLGLALVLKGLHLSQQHHASGARQALIDEGASLKNRLSPLAEEDVAAFEAFMAAVGRDESDDGRQDAIHEAAESAVEVPLRTAQLCDAALALAHQAGDHIEAQFVSDAVAGARLVHAALHGVLLNVSANAGQLGNDAARDRALHARDGLAHRADALLSTITGAASD
;
A
#
# COMPACT_ATOMS: atom_id res chain seq x y z
N MET A 1 16.39 -6.71 -29.36
CA MET A 1 15.82 -7.52 -28.27
C MET A 1 15.43 -6.52 -27.20
N THR A 2 14.15 -6.16 -27.13
CA THR A 2 13.62 -5.45 -25.96
C THR A 2 13.78 -6.41 -24.80
N GLU A 3 14.66 -6.08 -23.85
CA GLU A 3 14.67 -6.74 -22.55
C GLU A 3 13.26 -6.59 -21.99
N GLN A 4 12.60 -7.73 -21.81
CA GLN A 4 11.35 -7.79 -21.10
C GLN A 4 11.72 -7.45 -19.67
N VAL A 5 11.46 -6.21 -19.26
CA VAL A 5 11.66 -5.79 -17.87
C VAL A 5 10.76 -6.70 -17.05
N ASP A 6 11.37 -7.62 -16.30
CA ASP A 6 10.66 -8.42 -15.32
C ASP A 6 9.88 -7.46 -14.42
N GLY A 7 8.58 -7.69 -14.29
CA GLY A 7 7.71 -6.90 -13.43
C GLY A 7 8.24 -6.90 -12.00
N LEU A 8 7.80 -5.91 -11.23
CA LEU A 8 8.39 -5.60 -9.91
C LEU A 8 8.39 -6.83 -8.98
N TRP A 9 7.37 -7.69 -9.13
CA TRP A 9 7.18 -8.93 -8.36
C TRP A 9 8.03 -10.12 -8.81
N GLN A 10 8.68 -10.06 -9.98
CA GLN A 10 9.63 -11.09 -10.43
C GLN A 10 11.08 -10.78 -10.08
N GLN A 11 11.36 -9.57 -9.59
CA GLN A 11 12.72 -9.17 -9.19
C GLN A 11 13.20 -9.91 -7.93
N ARG A 12 14.52 -10.10 -7.83
CA ARG A 12 15.11 -10.54 -6.55
C ARG A 12 14.99 -9.41 -5.55
N LEU A 13 14.76 -9.74 -4.28
CA LEU A 13 14.69 -8.73 -3.19
C LEU A 13 15.96 -7.87 -3.09
N SER A 14 17.13 -8.41 -3.45
CA SER A 14 18.37 -7.64 -3.52
C SER A 14 18.33 -6.57 -4.61
N ASP A 15 17.80 -6.91 -5.78
CA ASP A 15 17.74 -6.02 -6.94
C ASP A 15 16.71 -4.92 -6.68
N PHE A 16 15.54 -5.28 -6.15
CA PHE A 16 14.52 -4.32 -5.72
C PHE A 16 15.08 -3.33 -4.68
N ARG A 17 15.78 -3.83 -3.65
CA ARG A 17 16.41 -2.97 -2.64
C ARG A 17 17.43 -2.01 -3.27
N ASP A 18 18.27 -2.50 -4.16
CA ASP A 18 19.31 -1.69 -4.79
C ASP A 18 18.69 -0.64 -5.72
N ALA A 19 17.60 -0.98 -6.42
CA ALA A 19 16.81 -0.03 -7.21
C ALA A 19 16.18 1.07 -6.34
N VAL A 20 15.53 0.72 -5.22
CA VAL A 20 14.98 1.70 -4.25
C VAL A 20 16.07 2.65 -3.74
N ALA A 21 17.30 2.18 -3.58
CA ALA A 21 18.39 2.97 -3.01
C ALA A 21 19.05 3.92 -4.03
N CYS A 22 19.11 3.52 -5.31
CA CYS A 22 19.98 4.15 -6.30
C CYS A 22 19.24 4.71 -7.52
N GLU A 23 18.03 4.23 -7.82
CA GLU A 23 17.27 4.61 -9.00
C GLU A 23 16.13 5.59 -8.65
N PRO A 24 15.66 6.41 -9.62
CA PRO A 24 14.52 7.31 -9.39
C PRO A 24 13.25 6.56 -8.99
N MET A 25 13.06 5.35 -9.53
CA MET A 25 11.97 4.44 -9.23
C MET A 25 12.53 3.03 -9.05
N PRO A 26 11.94 2.19 -8.18
CA PRO A 26 10.71 2.42 -7.42
C PRO A 26 10.90 3.34 -6.20
N GLY A 27 9.96 4.27 -6.02
CA GLY A 27 9.93 5.21 -4.89
C GLY A 27 9.22 4.66 -3.64
N CYS A 28 8.86 5.57 -2.73
CA CYS A 28 8.23 5.19 -1.47
C CYS A 28 6.81 4.59 -1.61
N GLY A 29 6.08 4.89 -2.69
CA GLY A 29 4.75 4.33 -2.95
C GLY A 29 4.82 2.84 -3.31
N ALA A 30 5.58 2.49 -4.35
CA ALA A 30 5.86 1.10 -4.70
C ALA A 30 6.50 0.30 -3.55
N THR A 31 7.42 0.91 -2.80
CA THR A 31 8.02 0.30 -1.59
C THR A 31 6.99 0.07 -0.49
N ALA A 32 6.04 0.99 -0.30
CA ALA A 32 4.93 0.82 0.63
C ALA A 32 4.02 -0.34 0.20
N VAL A 33 3.70 -0.48 -1.08
CA VAL A 33 2.90 -1.62 -1.58
C VAL A 33 3.58 -2.95 -1.27
N VAL A 34 4.88 -3.09 -1.57
CA VAL A 34 5.66 -4.31 -1.23
C VAL A 34 5.67 -4.56 0.27
N SER A 35 5.85 -3.51 1.07
CA SER A 35 5.86 -3.62 2.53
C SER A 35 4.50 -4.05 3.10
N ALA A 36 3.40 -3.51 2.56
CA ALA A 36 2.04 -3.91 2.93
C ALA A 36 1.75 -5.35 2.51
N ASP A 37 2.18 -5.76 1.31
CA ASP A 37 1.99 -7.12 0.79
C ASP A 37 2.70 -8.17 1.66
N LEU A 38 3.94 -7.89 2.07
CA LEU A 38 4.70 -8.72 3.00
C LEU A 38 4.09 -8.70 4.40
N GLY A 39 3.62 -7.54 4.86
CA GLY A 39 2.93 -7.40 6.15
C GLY A 39 1.66 -8.26 6.21
N LEU A 40 0.81 -8.20 5.18
CA LEU A 40 -0.37 -9.04 5.07
C LEU A 40 -0.02 -10.53 4.92
N ALA A 41 1.08 -10.86 4.25
CA ALA A 41 1.56 -12.24 4.17
C ALA A 41 1.91 -12.82 5.56
N LEU A 42 2.45 -12.02 6.48
CA LEU A 42 2.71 -12.45 7.86
C LEU A 42 1.42 -12.70 8.64
N VAL A 43 0.40 -11.86 8.46
CA VAL A 43 -0.93 -12.10 9.05
C VAL A 43 -1.53 -13.41 8.52
N LEU A 44 -1.49 -13.62 7.20
CA LEU A 44 -1.96 -14.84 6.57
C LEU A 44 -1.17 -16.08 7.01
N LYS A 45 0.14 -15.96 7.24
CA LYS A 45 0.96 -17.05 7.77
C LYS A 45 0.42 -17.53 9.12
N GLY A 46 0.09 -16.62 10.03
CA GLY A 46 -0.54 -16.96 11.31
C GLY A 46 -1.86 -17.72 11.12
N LEU A 47 -2.73 -17.23 10.24
CA LEU A 47 -4.00 -17.89 9.92
C LEU A 47 -3.79 -19.28 9.29
N HIS A 48 -2.88 -19.43 8.33
CA HIS A 48 -2.60 -20.71 7.68
C HIS A 48 -2.09 -21.76 8.66
N LEU A 49 -1.12 -21.39 9.52
CA LEU A 49 -0.56 -22.33 10.49
C LEU A 49 -1.62 -22.78 11.50
N SER A 50 -2.46 -21.86 11.98
CA SER A 50 -3.60 -22.22 12.85
C SER A 50 -4.66 -23.05 12.13
N GLN A 51 -4.86 -22.83 10.82
CA GLN A 51 -5.77 -23.64 9.99
C GLN A 51 -5.27 -25.07 9.81
N GLN A 52 -3.95 -25.27 9.67
CA GLN A 52 -3.34 -26.59 9.52
C GLN A 52 -3.50 -27.44 10.78
N HIS A 53 -3.46 -26.83 11.97
CA HIS A 53 -3.67 -27.55 13.23
C HIS A 53 -5.15 -27.84 13.49
N HIS A 54 -6.03 -26.85 13.29
CA HIS A 54 -7.46 -26.98 13.57
C HIS A 54 -8.31 -26.24 12.55
N ALA A 55 -8.83 -26.92 11.54
CA ALA A 55 -9.62 -26.29 10.49
C ALA A 55 -10.87 -25.54 11.03
N SER A 56 -11.07 -24.32 10.54
CA SER A 56 -12.25 -23.48 10.84
C SER A 56 -12.73 -22.78 9.56
N GLY A 57 -14.04 -22.75 9.35
CA GLY A 57 -14.65 -22.05 8.21
C GLY A 57 -14.48 -20.53 8.32
N ALA A 58 -14.58 -19.96 9.53
CA ALA A 58 -14.35 -18.53 9.76
C ALA A 58 -12.91 -18.14 9.44
N ARG A 59 -11.94 -18.97 9.84
CA ARG A 59 -10.53 -18.74 9.53
C ARG A 59 -10.25 -18.86 8.03
N GLN A 60 -10.88 -19.82 7.35
CA GLN A 60 -10.76 -19.95 5.90
C GLN A 60 -11.27 -18.70 5.18
N ALA A 61 -12.40 -18.13 5.62
CA ALA A 61 -12.92 -16.89 5.04
C ALA A 61 -11.91 -15.72 5.16
N LEU A 62 -11.23 -15.58 6.30
CA LEU A 62 -10.18 -14.56 6.49
C LEU A 62 -8.96 -14.82 5.60
N ILE A 63 -8.58 -16.09 5.41
CA ILE A 63 -7.51 -16.47 4.48
C ILE A 63 -7.86 -16.04 3.05
N ASP A 64 -9.08 -16.35 2.60
CA ASP A 64 -9.54 -16.04 1.25
C ASP A 64 -9.65 -14.52 1.03
N GLU A 65 -10.14 -13.78 2.04
CA GLU A 65 -10.19 -12.32 2.02
C GLU A 65 -8.79 -11.71 1.95
N GLY A 66 -7.84 -12.19 2.76
CA GLY A 66 -6.47 -11.68 2.73
C GLY A 66 -5.75 -12.01 1.41
N ALA A 67 -6.00 -13.17 0.81
CA ALA A 67 -5.51 -13.49 -0.53
C ALA A 67 -6.09 -12.54 -1.59
N SER A 68 -7.39 -12.21 -1.49
CA SER A 68 -8.04 -11.22 -2.36
C SER A 68 -7.41 -9.82 -2.21
N LEU A 69 -7.13 -9.39 -0.98
CA LEU A 69 -6.47 -8.10 -0.72
C LEU A 69 -5.06 -8.05 -1.31
N LYS A 70 -4.25 -9.12 -1.17
CA LYS A 70 -2.92 -9.20 -1.82
C LYS A 70 -3.03 -9.05 -3.33
N ASN A 71 -3.93 -9.80 -3.97
CA ASN A 71 -4.13 -9.71 -5.42
C ASN A 71 -4.55 -8.32 -5.90
N ARG A 72 -5.21 -7.51 -5.05
CA ARG A 72 -5.59 -6.13 -5.34
C ARG A 72 -4.49 -5.12 -5.01
N LEU A 73 -3.64 -5.42 -4.03
CA LEU A 73 -2.50 -4.60 -3.61
C LEU A 73 -1.36 -4.70 -4.61
N SER A 74 -0.98 -5.91 -5.03
CA SER A 74 0.23 -6.15 -5.81
C SER A 74 0.33 -5.28 -7.08
N PRO A 75 -0.72 -5.12 -7.91
CA PRO A 75 -0.66 -4.28 -9.10
C PRO A 75 -0.37 -2.80 -8.81
N LEU A 76 -0.71 -2.31 -7.61
CA LEU A 76 -0.53 -0.90 -7.26
C LEU A 76 0.93 -0.46 -7.20
N ALA A 77 1.87 -1.40 -7.04
CA ALA A 77 3.30 -1.09 -7.08
C ALA A 77 3.72 -0.60 -8.48
N GLU A 78 3.23 -1.25 -9.52
CA GLU A 78 3.50 -0.87 -10.92
C GLU A 78 2.65 0.33 -11.33
N GLU A 79 1.39 0.43 -10.84
CA GLU A 79 0.56 1.62 -11.04
C GLU A 79 1.23 2.88 -10.42
N ASP A 80 1.88 2.77 -9.26
CA ASP A 80 2.61 3.89 -8.62
C ASP A 80 3.81 4.33 -9.46
N VAL A 81 4.56 3.36 -10.02
CA VAL A 81 5.67 3.65 -10.94
C VAL A 81 5.18 4.38 -12.19
N ALA A 82 4.13 3.85 -12.83
CA ALA A 82 3.56 4.46 -14.03
C ALA A 82 2.99 5.86 -13.76
N ALA A 83 2.31 6.07 -12.63
CA ALA A 83 1.76 7.36 -12.25
C ALA A 83 2.88 8.40 -12.03
N PHE A 84 3.98 8.01 -11.38
CA PHE A 84 5.12 8.90 -11.18
C PHE A 84 5.82 9.25 -12.50
N GLU A 85 6.06 8.27 -13.36
CA GLU A 85 6.66 8.49 -14.68
C GLU A 85 5.81 9.42 -15.54
N ALA A 86 4.49 9.22 -15.56
CA ALA A 86 3.56 10.10 -16.27
C ALA A 86 3.58 11.53 -15.72
N PHE A 87 3.63 11.68 -14.39
CA PHE A 87 3.72 12.99 -13.75
C PHE A 87 5.03 13.70 -14.10
N MET A 88 6.16 13.00 -14.04
CA MET A 88 7.46 13.57 -14.40
C MET A 88 7.55 13.92 -15.90
N ALA A 89 6.94 13.11 -16.77
CA ALA A 89 6.83 13.42 -18.20
C ALA A 89 6.02 14.70 -18.45
N ALA A 90 4.91 14.89 -17.72
CA ALA A 90 4.11 16.11 -17.80
C ALA A 90 4.88 17.34 -17.30
N VAL A 91 5.57 17.23 -16.17
CA VAL A 91 6.42 18.29 -15.61
C VAL A 91 7.56 18.67 -16.56
N GLY A 92 8.13 17.69 -17.26
CA GLY A 92 9.24 17.86 -18.20
C GLY A 92 8.86 18.45 -19.57
N ARG A 93 7.59 18.70 -19.85
CA ARG A 93 7.16 19.43 -21.06
C ARG A 93 7.75 20.86 -21.08
N ASP A 94 7.95 21.41 -22.28
CA ASP A 94 8.48 22.77 -22.47
C ASP A 94 7.61 23.81 -21.73
N GLU A 95 8.24 24.80 -21.10
CA GLU A 95 7.50 25.85 -20.38
C GLU A 95 6.61 26.71 -21.30
N SER A 96 6.94 26.77 -22.60
CA SER A 96 6.15 27.44 -23.62
C SER A 96 5.02 26.59 -24.21
N ASP A 97 4.88 25.33 -23.77
CA ASP A 97 3.76 24.47 -24.16
C ASP A 97 2.49 24.87 -23.41
N ASP A 98 1.54 25.47 -24.13
CA ASP A 98 0.23 25.89 -23.61
C ASP A 98 -0.54 24.74 -22.93
N GLY A 99 -0.28 23.47 -23.31
CA GLY A 99 -0.91 22.28 -22.73
C GLY A 99 -0.17 21.69 -21.53
N ARG A 100 0.95 22.28 -21.09
CA ARG A 100 1.77 21.74 -20.00
C ARG A 100 1.02 21.65 -18.68
N GLN A 101 0.29 22.70 -18.30
CA GLN A 101 -0.41 22.74 -17.02
C GLN A 101 -1.55 21.71 -16.97
N ASP A 102 -2.31 21.58 -18.06
CA ASP A 102 -3.38 20.58 -18.14
C ASP A 102 -2.82 19.16 -18.04
N ALA A 103 -1.68 18.87 -18.69
CA ALA A 103 -1.00 17.59 -18.58
C ALA A 103 -0.52 17.30 -17.14
N ILE A 104 -0.03 18.31 -16.42
CA ILE A 104 0.36 18.17 -15.01
C ILE A 104 -0.86 17.87 -14.14
N HIS A 105 -1.96 18.58 -14.33
CA HIS A 105 -3.20 18.34 -13.58
C HIS A 105 -3.75 16.93 -13.83
N GLU A 106 -3.80 16.47 -15.09
CA GLU A 106 -4.26 15.12 -15.44
C GLU A 106 -3.36 14.04 -14.82
N ALA A 107 -2.03 14.19 -14.90
CA ALA A 107 -1.11 13.24 -14.29
C ALA A 107 -1.19 13.26 -12.74
N ALA A 108 -1.46 14.42 -12.14
CA ALA A 108 -1.62 14.57 -10.71
C ALA A 108 -2.83 13.78 -10.16
N GLU A 109 -3.88 13.60 -10.97
CA GLU A 109 -5.04 12.77 -10.58
C GLU A 109 -4.59 11.35 -10.25
N SER A 110 -3.86 10.70 -11.16
CA SER A 110 -3.31 9.36 -10.94
C SER A 110 -2.30 9.33 -9.78
N ALA A 111 -1.44 10.35 -9.71
CA ALA A 111 -0.41 10.47 -8.67
C ALA A 111 -0.97 10.72 -7.25
N VAL A 112 -2.27 11.00 -7.14
CA VAL A 112 -3.02 11.09 -5.87
C VAL A 112 -3.93 9.87 -5.67
N GLU A 113 -4.59 9.41 -6.71
CA GLU A 113 -5.55 8.30 -6.65
C GLU A 113 -4.87 6.98 -6.29
N VAL A 114 -3.74 6.65 -6.92
CA VAL A 114 -3.03 5.38 -6.68
C VAL A 114 -2.56 5.26 -5.21
N PRO A 115 -1.95 6.29 -4.61
CA PRO A 115 -1.66 6.31 -3.18
C PRO A 115 -2.88 6.16 -2.26
N LEU A 116 -4.01 6.83 -2.56
CA LEU A 116 -5.23 6.71 -1.76
C LEU A 116 -5.82 5.30 -1.85
N ARG A 117 -5.85 4.70 -3.03
CA ARG A 117 -6.29 3.31 -3.22
C ARG A 117 -5.39 2.33 -2.48
N THR A 118 -4.07 2.56 -2.49
CA THR A 118 -3.10 1.76 -1.71
C THR A 118 -3.39 1.86 -0.22
N ALA A 119 -3.56 3.08 0.30
CA ALA A 119 -3.87 3.30 1.71
C ALA A 119 -5.21 2.67 2.12
N GLN A 120 -6.24 2.71 1.27
CA GLN A 120 -7.52 2.04 1.51
C GLN A 120 -7.38 0.52 1.61
N LEU A 121 -6.56 -0.10 0.76
CA LEU A 121 -6.29 -1.54 0.85
C LEU A 121 -5.45 -1.90 2.07
N CYS A 122 -4.51 -1.03 2.47
CA CYS A 122 -3.75 -1.21 3.71
C CYS A 122 -4.67 -1.10 4.94
N ASP A 123 -5.60 -0.16 4.95
CA ASP A 123 -6.60 -0.04 6.02
C ASP A 123 -7.50 -1.29 6.09
N ALA A 124 -7.94 -1.82 4.96
CA ALA A 124 -8.67 -3.10 4.92
C ALA A 124 -7.82 -4.26 5.44
N ALA A 125 -6.53 -4.30 5.10
CA ALA A 125 -5.59 -5.31 5.61
C ALA A 125 -5.36 -5.17 7.13
N LEU A 126 -5.34 -3.97 7.69
CA LEU A 126 -5.30 -3.74 9.14
C LEU A 126 -6.59 -4.21 9.82
N ALA A 127 -7.75 -3.94 9.22
CA ALA A 127 -9.03 -4.43 9.73
C ALA A 127 -9.10 -5.97 9.73
N LEU A 128 -8.59 -6.61 8.68
CA LEU A 128 -8.44 -8.06 8.62
C LEU A 128 -7.47 -8.57 9.69
N ALA A 129 -6.33 -7.91 9.88
CA ALA A 129 -5.36 -8.29 10.92
C ALA A 129 -5.96 -8.19 12.32
N HIS A 130 -6.82 -7.20 12.57
CA HIS A 130 -7.56 -7.09 13.82
C HIS A 130 -8.51 -8.28 14.03
N GLN A 131 -9.32 -8.62 13.04
CA GLN A 131 -10.22 -9.77 13.11
C GLN A 131 -9.46 -11.10 13.24
N ALA A 132 -8.33 -11.21 12.54
CA ALA A 132 -7.49 -12.40 12.57
C ALA A 132 -6.92 -12.72 13.96
N GLY A 133 -6.79 -11.73 14.85
CA GLY A 133 -6.28 -11.92 16.21
C GLY A 133 -6.98 -13.04 16.96
N ASP A 134 -8.32 -13.10 16.89
CA ASP A 134 -9.13 -14.12 17.58
C ASP A 134 -9.07 -15.51 16.91
N HIS A 135 -8.48 -15.59 15.72
CA HIS A 135 -8.39 -16.79 14.92
C HIS A 135 -6.98 -17.37 14.82
N ILE A 136 -5.97 -16.65 15.32
CA ILE A 136 -4.56 -17.07 15.30
C ILE A 136 -4.18 -17.67 16.65
N GLU A 137 -3.53 -18.83 16.60
CA GLU A 137 -2.98 -19.48 17.79
C GLU A 137 -1.87 -18.63 18.42
N ALA A 138 -1.82 -18.61 19.76
CA ALA A 138 -0.90 -17.76 20.55
C ALA A 138 0.56 -17.79 20.07
N GLN A 139 1.06 -18.97 19.67
CA GLN A 139 2.43 -19.15 19.19
C GLN A 139 2.75 -18.46 17.85
N PHE A 140 1.73 -18.01 17.10
CA PHE A 140 1.87 -17.30 15.82
C PHE A 140 1.39 -15.84 15.85
N VAL A 141 0.90 -15.36 17.00
CA VAL A 141 0.40 -13.97 17.15
C VAL A 141 1.49 -12.94 16.84
N SER A 142 2.75 -13.22 17.15
CA SER A 142 3.86 -12.30 16.86
C SER A 142 4.01 -12.00 15.36
N ASP A 143 3.77 -12.99 14.49
CA ASP A 143 3.82 -12.78 13.04
C ASP A 143 2.70 -11.82 12.60
N ALA A 144 1.48 -12.00 13.13
CA ALA A 144 0.35 -11.14 12.82
C ALA A 144 0.55 -9.69 13.29
N VAL A 145 1.07 -9.51 14.51
CA VAL A 145 1.36 -8.17 15.05
C VAL A 145 2.48 -7.48 14.26
N ALA A 146 3.55 -8.21 13.90
CA ALA A 146 4.61 -7.68 13.04
C ALA A 146 4.06 -7.30 11.65
N GLY A 147 3.21 -8.15 11.07
CA GLY A 147 2.53 -7.90 9.82
C GLY A 147 1.68 -6.63 9.85
N ALA A 148 0.85 -6.46 10.88
CA ALA A 148 0.02 -5.27 11.07
C ALA A 148 0.87 -3.99 11.17
N ARG A 149 2.02 -4.02 11.86
CA ARG A 149 2.93 -2.87 11.93
C ARG A 149 3.52 -2.50 10.57
N LEU A 150 3.86 -3.49 9.74
CA LEU A 150 4.35 -3.24 8.38
C LEU A 150 3.26 -2.61 7.50
N VAL A 151 2.03 -3.12 7.55
CA VAL A 151 0.89 -2.56 6.81
C VAL A 151 0.59 -1.13 7.26
N HIS A 152 0.64 -0.87 8.56
CA HIS A 152 0.45 0.47 9.13
C HIS A 152 1.53 1.45 8.64
N ALA A 153 2.80 1.06 8.71
CA ALA A 153 3.90 1.90 8.21
C ALA A 153 3.78 2.15 6.70
N ALA A 154 3.39 1.14 5.92
CA ALA A 154 3.14 1.28 4.50
C ALA A 154 2.00 2.25 4.18
N LEU A 155 0.89 2.18 4.93
CA LEU A 155 -0.23 3.12 4.79
C LEU A 155 0.23 4.56 5.00
N HIS A 156 0.93 4.84 6.10
CA HIS A 156 1.45 6.19 6.36
C HIS A 156 2.48 6.63 5.33
N GLY A 157 3.36 5.72 4.90
CA GLY A 157 4.36 5.98 3.88
C GLY A 157 3.74 6.39 2.55
N VAL A 158 2.73 5.67 2.07
CA VAL A 158 2.08 5.97 0.79
C VAL A 158 1.26 7.26 0.83
N LEU A 159 0.68 7.62 1.99
CA LEU A 159 -0.05 8.88 2.16
C LEU A 159 0.84 10.15 2.06
N LEU A 160 2.16 10.00 2.13
CA LEU A 160 3.09 11.11 1.83
C LEU A 160 2.97 11.56 0.37
N ASN A 161 2.75 10.62 -0.56
CA ASN A 161 2.57 10.93 -1.98
C ASN A 161 1.29 11.74 -2.22
N VAL A 162 0.21 11.44 -1.50
CA VAL A 162 -1.04 12.24 -1.55
C VAL A 162 -0.75 13.69 -1.16
N SER A 163 0.00 13.88 -0.07
CA SER A 163 0.32 15.22 0.43
C SER A 163 1.22 16.00 -0.53
N ALA A 164 2.15 15.32 -1.19
CA ALA A 164 3.05 15.91 -2.17
C ALA A 164 2.31 16.35 -3.44
N ASN A 165 1.35 15.56 -3.91
CA ASN A 165 0.72 15.75 -5.23
C ASN A 165 -0.64 16.45 -5.16
N ALA A 166 -1.32 16.51 -4.01
CA ALA A 166 -2.66 17.08 -3.91
C ALA A 166 -2.74 18.56 -4.33
N GLY A 167 -1.66 19.33 -4.14
CA GLY A 167 -1.59 20.72 -4.61
C GLY A 167 -1.57 20.89 -6.13
N GLN A 168 -1.28 19.82 -6.87
CA GLN A 168 -1.26 19.76 -8.33
C GLN A 168 -2.60 19.32 -8.91
N LEU A 169 -3.58 18.96 -8.08
CA LEU A 169 -4.94 18.77 -8.54
C LEU A 169 -5.50 20.16 -8.86
N GLY A 170 -5.72 20.47 -10.14
CA GLY A 170 -6.18 21.78 -10.65
C GLY A 170 -7.57 22.22 -10.16
N ASN A 171 -8.08 21.63 -9.08
CA ASN A 171 -9.38 21.87 -8.47
C ASN A 171 -9.26 21.80 -6.93
N ASP A 172 -9.53 22.92 -6.26
CA ASP A 172 -9.53 23.03 -4.79
C ASP A 172 -10.41 21.98 -4.11
N ALA A 173 -11.59 21.70 -4.67
CA ALA A 173 -12.49 20.69 -4.09
C ALA A 173 -11.93 19.26 -4.22
N ALA A 174 -11.15 18.97 -5.27
CA ALA A 174 -10.48 17.68 -5.43
C ALA A 174 -9.34 17.54 -4.43
N ARG A 175 -8.52 18.59 -4.29
CA ARG A 175 -7.46 18.67 -3.27
C ARG A 175 -8.03 18.44 -1.87
N ASP A 176 -9.06 19.18 -1.49
CA ASP A 176 -9.61 19.13 -0.13
C ASP A 176 -10.21 17.74 0.17
N ARG A 177 -10.86 17.11 -0.82
CA ARG A 177 -11.32 15.71 -0.68
C ARG A 177 -10.17 14.72 -0.50
N ALA A 178 -9.09 14.86 -1.27
CA ALA A 178 -7.94 13.97 -1.17
C ALA A 178 -7.26 14.08 0.20
N LEU A 179 -7.07 15.31 0.69
CA LEU A 179 -6.48 15.57 2.01
C LEU A 179 -7.38 15.06 3.15
N HIS A 180 -8.70 15.25 3.04
CA HIS A 180 -9.64 14.69 4.02
C HIS A 180 -9.62 13.15 4.05
N ALA A 181 -9.60 12.51 2.88
CA ALA A 181 -9.51 11.06 2.77
C ALA A 181 -8.20 10.52 3.37
N ARG A 182 -7.07 11.20 3.08
CA ARG A 182 -5.76 10.92 3.67
C ARG A 182 -5.83 10.93 5.20
N ASP A 183 -6.36 12.00 5.79
CA ASP A 183 -6.42 12.15 7.25
C ASP A 183 -7.32 11.10 7.90
N GLY A 184 -8.46 10.81 7.27
CA GLY A 184 -9.36 9.76 7.72
C GLY A 184 -8.70 8.37 7.74
N LEU A 185 -7.92 8.04 6.69
CA LEU A 185 -7.20 6.77 6.60
C LEU A 185 -6.08 6.68 7.63
N ALA A 186 -5.29 7.75 7.81
CA ALA A 186 -4.22 7.80 8.81
C ALA A 186 -4.77 7.57 10.22
N HIS A 187 -5.84 8.27 10.61
CA HIS A 187 -6.46 8.12 11.92
C HIS A 187 -7.03 6.72 12.16
N ARG A 188 -7.68 6.13 11.15
CA ARG A 188 -8.22 4.77 11.26
C ARG A 188 -7.11 3.73 11.39
N ALA A 189 -6.02 3.88 10.64
CA ALA A 189 -4.86 3.01 10.75
C ALA A 189 -4.25 3.02 12.15
N ASP A 190 -4.09 4.21 12.75
CA ASP A 190 -3.57 4.37 14.11
C ASP A 190 -4.47 3.69 15.16
N ALA A 191 -5.79 3.88 15.04
CA ALA A 191 -6.76 3.25 15.93
C ALA A 191 -6.75 1.72 15.83
N LEU A 192 -6.71 1.18 14.60
CA LEU A 192 -6.62 -0.25 14.35
C LEU A 192 -5.32 -0.83 14.92
N LEU A 193 -4.17 -0.22 14.65
CA LEU A 193 -2.89 -0.72 15.15
C LEU A 193 -2.83 -0.68 16.69
N SER A 194 -3.34 0.39 17.31
CA SER A 194 -3.43 0.48 18.78
C SER A 194 -4.25 -0.67 19.37
N THR A 195 -5.36 -1.03 18.72
CA THR A 195 -6.21 -2.15 19.15
C THR A 195 -5.50 -3.49 19.00
N ILE A 196 -4.87 -3.74 17.84
CA ILE A 196 -4.13 -4.98 17.55
C ILE A 196 -2.99 -5.20 18.54
N THR A 197 -2.22 -4.14 18.84
CA THR A 197 -1.04 -4.24 19.72
C THR A 197 -1.41 -4.24 21.21
N GLY A 198 -2.53 -3.62 21.59
CA GLY A 198 -3.08 -3.69 22.94
C GLY A 198 -3.55 -5.11 23.30
N ALA A 199 -4.29 -5.76 22.40
CA ALA A 199 -4.78 -7.13 22.61
C ALA A 199 -3.67 -8.19 22.72
N ALA A 200 -2.49 -7.94 22.14
CA ALA A 200 -1.36 -8.88 22.20
C ALA A 200 -0.52 -8.76 23.49
N SER A 201 -0.80 -7.78 24.34
CA SER A 201 -0.06 -7.53 25.60
C SER A 201 -0.74 -8.15 26.83
N ASP A 202 -1.93 -8.73 26.65
CA ASP A 202 -2.72 -9.42 27.68
C ASP A 202 -2.62 -10.95 27.52
#